data_AF-W1XUM7-F1
#
_entry.id   AF-W1XUM7-F1
#
_cell.length_a   1.000
_cell.length_b   1.000
_cell.length_c   1.000
_cell.angle_alpha   90.00
_cell.angle_beta   90.00
_cell.angle_gamma   90.00
#
_symmetry.space_group_name_H-M   'P 1'
#
loop_
_entity.id
_entity.type
_entity.pdbx_description
1 polymer ?
#
loop_
_entity_poly.entity_id
_entity_poly.type
_entity_poly.pdbx_seq_one_letter_code
_entity_poly.pdbx_strand_id
1 'polypeptide(L)' 'PKIDTIKIDVDKIKIVIGKGGETIDKIIAETGVKIAIAAEGNVSIYSSDQDAINRAKEIIAGLVREA' A
#
# COMPACT_ATOMS: atom_id res chain seq x y z
N PRO A 1 -14.75 8.15 -2.82
CA PRO A 1 -13.60 7.26 -2.66
C PRO A 1 -13.04 6.77 -4.00
N LYS A 2 -11.80 7.16 -4.29
CA LYS A 2 -11.02 6.62 -5.39
C LYS A 2 -10.36 5.33 -4.92
N ILE A 3 -10.38 4.34 -5.81
CA ILE A 3 -9.71 3.05 -5.64
C ILE A 3 -8.67 2.95 -6.74
N ASP A 4 -7.47 2.59 -6.35
CA ASP A 4 -6.38 2.30 -7.27
C ASP A 4 -5.83 0.93 -6.91
N THR A 5 -5.77 0.02 -7.88
CA THR A 5 -5.26 -1.34 -7.68
C THR A 5 -4.00 -1.51 -8.48
N ILE A 6 -2.94 -1.89 -7.81
CA ILE A 6 -1.65 -2.22 -8.41
C ILE A 6 -1.33 -3.69 -8.16
N LYS A 7 -0.69 -4.32 -9.13
CA LYS A 7 -0.21 -5.69 -9.00
C LYS A 7 1.29 -5.66 -8.71
N ILE A 8 1.71 -6.31 -7.63
CA ILE A 8 3.11 -6.46 -7.23
C ILE A 8 3.44 -7.93 -6.99
N ASP A 9 4.72 -8.26 -6.98
CA ASP A 9 5.18 -9.60 -6.63
C ASP A 9 4.85 -9.98 -5.18
N VAL A 10 4.49 -11.25 -4.98
CA VAL A 10 4.17 -11.83 -3.66
C VAL A 10 5.31 -11.73 -2.65
N ASP A 11 6.55 -11.68 -3.12
CA ASP A 11 7.71 -11.47 -2.27
C ASP A 11 7.70 -10.05 -1.64
N LYS A 12 7.30 -9.05 -2.43
CA LYS A 12 7.23 -7.65 -2.00
C LYS A 12 6.07 -7.38 -1.06
N ILE A 13 4.97 -8.14 -1.17
CA ILE A 13 3.83 -8.04 -0.25
C ILE A 13 4.28 -8.18 1.21
N LYS A 14 5.14 -9.16 1.51
CA LYS A 14 5.62 -9.38 2.87
C LYS A 14 6.40 -8.18 3.42
N ILE A 15 7.14 -7.49 2.55
CA ILE A 15 7.92 -6.29 2.91
C ILE A 15 6.97 -5.11 3.16
N VAL A 16 5.97 -4.93 2.30
CA VAL A 16 4.97 -3.85 2.40
C VAL A 16 4.08 -3.99 3.63
N ILE A 17 3.65 -5.22 3.96
CA ILE A 17 2.92 -5.51 5.21
C ILE A 17 3.83 -5.31 6.44
N GLY A 18 5.11 -5.66 6.31
CA GLY A 18 6.05 -5.69 7.44
C GLY A 18 5.74 -6.83 8.42
N LYS A 19 6.44 -6.86 9.56
CA LYS A 19 6.16 -7.84 10.61
C LYS A 19 4.79 -7.59 11.23
N GLY A 20 3.79 -8.39 10.86
CA GLY A 20 2.46 -8.37 11.46
C GLY A 20 1.56 -7.20 11.03
N GLY A 21 1.87 -6.51 9.93
CA GLY A 21 1.05 -5.39 9.46
C GLY A 21 1.42 -4.02 10.03
N GLU A 22 2.49 -3.91 10.85
CA GLU A 22 2.85 -2.62 11.47
C GLU A 22 3.18 -1.54 10.43
N THR A 23 3.87 -1.91 9.34
CA THR A 23 4.25 -0.97 8.28
C THR A 23 3.01 -0.45 7.56
N ILE A 24 2.09 -1.33 7.18
CA ILE A 24 0.86 -0.92 6.49
C ILE A 24 -0.02 -0.05 7.40
N ASP A 25 -0.12 -0.39 8.68
CA ASP A 25 -0.92 0.33 9.66
C ASP A 25 -0.38 1.74 9.92
N LYS A 26 0.94 1.90 10.00
CA LYS A 26 1.61 3.23 10.04
C LYS A 26 1.29 4.08 8.82
N ILE A 27 1.38 3.50 7.62
CA ILE A 27 1.12 4.25 6.37
C ILE A 27 -0.35 4.68 6.34
N ILE A 28 -1.28 3.79 6.69
CA ILE A 28 -2.72 4.07 6.79
C ILE A 28 -2.98 5.18 7.81
N ALA A 29 -2.35 5.13 8.98
CA ALA A 29 -2.51 6.13 10.03
C ALA A 29 -1.93 7.51 9.64
N GLU A 30 -0.81 7.54 8.92
CA GLU A 30 -0.14 8.78 8.51
C GLU A 30 -0.81 9.45 7.31
N THR A 31 -1.23 8.66 6.32
CA THR A 31 -1.82 9.16 5.07
C THR A 31 -3.35 9.22 5.10
N GLY A 32 -3.99 8.51 6.03
CA GLY A 32 -5.45 8.38 6.09
C GLY A 32 -6.06 7.55 4.96
N VAL A 33 -5.25 6.84 4.18
CA VAL A 33 -5.75 5.91 3.16
C VAL A 33 -6.00 4.53 3.74
N LYS A 34 -6.84 3.72 3.10
CA LYS A 34 -6.95 2.29 3.36
C LYS A 34 -6.16 1.51 2.31
N ILE A 35 -5.31 0.60 2.73
CA ILE A 35 -4.55 -0.26 1.81
C ILE A 35 -4.96 -1.70 2.11
N ALA A 36 -5.40 -2.43 1.10
CA ALA A 36 -5.75 -3.85 1.19
C ALA A 36 -4.83 -4.63 0.28
N ILE A 37 -4.19 -5.67 0.80
CA ILE A 37 -3.26 -6.49 0.04
C ILE A 37 -3.80 -7.90 0.00
N ALA A 38 -3.98 -8.44 -1.20
CA ALA A 38 -4.41 -9.80 -1.43
C ALA A 38 -3.20 -10.74 -1.54
N ALA A 39 -3.38 -11.99 -1.12
CA ALA A 39 -2.34 -13.03 -1.20
C ALA A 39 -1.85 -13.33 -2.63
N GLU A 40 -2.56 -12.83 -3.65
CA GLU A 40 -2.22 -12.98 -5.07
C GLU A 40 -1.31 -11.88 -5.64
N GLY A 41 -0.88 -10.90 -4.85
CA GLY A 41 -0.10 -9.76 -5.39
C GLY A 41 -0.91 -8.50 -5.66
N ASN A 42 -2.22 -8.50 -5.40
CA ASN A 42 -3.05 -7.32 -5.66
C ASN A 42 -3.05 -6.40 -4.44
N VAL A 43 -2.57 -5.17 -4.63
CA VAL A 43 -2.61 -4.11 -3.62
C VAL A 43 -3.65 -3.09 -4.07
N SER A 44 -4.73 -2.98 -3.32
CA SER A 44 -5.81 -2.03 -3.54
C SER A 44 -5.72 -0.89 -2.52
N ILE A 45 -5.57 0.32 -3.02
CA ILE A 45 -5.48 1.55 -2.23
C ILE A 45 -6.83 2.25 -2.35
N TYR A 46 -7.46 2.54 -1.22
CA TYR A 46 -8.77 3.15 -1.07
C TYR A 46 -8.58 4.48 -0.34
N SER A 47 -9.00 5.59 -0.95
CA SER A 47 -9.04 6.87 -0.24
C SER A 47 -10.16 7.75 -0.76
N SER A 48 -10.57 8.75 0.00
CA SER A 48 -11.42 9.83 -0.52
C SER A 48 -10.61 10.92 -1.23
N ASP A 49 -9.33 11.07 -0.89
CA ASP A 49 -8.46 12.15 -1.35
C ASP A 49 -7.41 11.66 -2.33
N GLN A 50 -7.28 12.34 -3.47
CA GLN A 50 -6.34 11.95 -4.52
C GLN A 50 -4.88 12.19 -4.11
N ASP A 51 -4.60 13.23 -3.33
CA ASP A 51 -3.28 13.49 -2.73
C ASP A 51 -2.86 12.38 -1.77
N ALA A 52 -3.79 11.89 -0.96
CA ALA A 52 -3.53 10.79 -0.04
C ALA A 52 -3.20 9.49 -0.80
N ILE A 53 -3.92 9.23 -1.91
CA ILE A 53 -3.60 8.10 -2.80
C ILE A 53 -2.21 8.26 -3.39
N ASN A 54 -1.85 9.44 -3.92
CA ASN A 54 -0.53 9.66 -4.51
C ASN A 54 0.58 9.42 -3.48
N ARG A 55 0.45 9.95 -2.27
CA ARG A 55 1.43 9.68 -1.19
C ARG A 55 1.54 8.20 -0.86
N ALA A 56 0.42 7.54 -0.63
CA ALA A 56 0.41 6.11 -0.31
C ALA A 56 1.02 5.28 -1.44
N LYS A 57 0.68 5.63 -2.69
CA LYS A 57 1.18 4.97 -3.89
C LYS A 57 2.68 5.22 -4.07
N GLU A 58 3.20 6.41 -3.77
CA GLU A 58 4.64 6.69 -3.75
C GLU A 58 5.37 5.91 -2.66
N ILE A 59 4.83 5.84 -1.44
CA ILE A 59 5.44 5.08 -0.33
C ILE A 59 5.50 3.58 -0.68
N ILE A 60 4.38 3.01 -1.16
CA ILE A 60 4.32 1.61 -1.58
C ILE A 60 5.25 1.37 -2.77
N ALA A 61 5.25 2.27 -3.76
CA ALA A 61 6.14 2.15 -4.92
C ALA A 61 7.62 2.22 -4.52
N GLY A 62 8.00 3.06 -3.57
CA GLY A 62 9.36 3.12 -3.01
C GLY A 62 9.75 1.80 -2.35
N LEU A 63 8.89 1.29 -1.46
CA LEU A 63 9.09 0.00 -0.77
C LEU A 63 9.22 -1.19 -1.75
N VAL A 64 8.48 -1.16 -2.86
CA VAL A 64 8.47 -2.22 -3.88
C VAL A 64 9.64 -2.08 -4.85
N ARG A 65 10.08 -0.85 -5.18
CA ARG A 65 11.13 -0.56 -6.18
C ARG A 65 12.55 -0.69 -5.64
N GLU A 66 12.77 -0.53 -4.33
CA GLU A 66 14.09 -0.68 -3.70
C GLU A 66 14.50 -2.12 -3.38
N ALA A 67 13.64 -3.11 -3.62
CA ALA A 67 13.89 -4.50 -3.24
C ALA A 67 14.07 -5.42 -4.44
#